data_AF-A0A7V4MJY6-F1
#
_entry.id   AF-A0A7V4MJY6-F1
#
_cell.length_a   1.000
_cell.length_b   1.000
_cell.length_c   1.000
_cell.angle_alpha   90.00
_cell.angle_beta   90.00
_cell.angle_gamma   90.00
#
_symmetry.space_group_name_H-M   'P 1'
#
loop_
_entity.id
_entity.type
_entity.pdbx_description
1 polymer ?
#
loop_
_entity_poly.entity_id
_entity_poly.type
_entity_poly.pdbx_seq_one_letter_code
_entity_poly.pdbx_strand_id
1 'polypeptide(L)'
;MPEFLTLLPPDQAREKLLSSIAAAVDSETVDVVHALGRFAASDVFAPRPLPEFPRATVDGYAVRASDTFGASDTLPAYLNLIGEAPMGEAPAFELGAGQCALIHTGTADHLI
;
A
#
# COMPACT_ATOMS: atom_id res chain seq x y z
N MET A 1 51.47 -1.53 -38.37
CA MET A 1 50.20 -1.98 -37.77
C MET A 1 49.10 -0.99 -38.13
N PRO A 2 48.51 -1.11 -39.33
CA PRO A 2 47.41 -0.23 -39.78
C PRO A 2 46.12 -0.43 -38.99
N GLU A 3 46.01 -1.49 -38.17
CA GLU A 3 44.85 -1.78 -37.32
C GLU A 3 44.52 -0.71 -36.25
N PHE A 4 45.43 0.25 -35.98
CA PHE A 4 45.17 1.37 -35.05
C PHE A 4 44.52 2.61 -35.72
N LEU A 5 44.32 2.61 -37.04
CA LEU A 5 43.79 3.76 -37.79
C LEU A 5 42.31 3.64 -38.16
N THR A 6 41.66 2.53 -37.81
CA THR A 6 40.22 2.32 -38.06
C THR A 6 39.45 2.56 -36.77
N LEU A 7 38.96 3.79 -36.60
CA LEU A 7 38.17 4.20 -35.43
C LEU A 7 36.68 3.96 -35.65
N LEU A 8 35.98 3.51 -34.61
CA LEU A 8 34.52 3.46 -34.59
C LEU A 8 33.97 4.75 -33.96
N PRO A 9 32.88 5.32 -34.50
CA PRO A 9 32.11 6.34 -33.80
C PRO A 9 31.66 5.84 -32.42
N PRO A 10 31.57 6.72 -31.39
CA PRO A 10 31.24 6.32 -30.03
C PRO A 10 29.99 5.44 -29.88
N ASP A 11 28.92 5.72 -30.64
CA ASP A 11 27.68 4.93 -30.58
C ASP A 11 27.88 3.50 -31.08
N GLN A 12 28.61 3.32 -32.18
CA GLN A 12 28.93 2.00 -32.74
C GLN A 12 29.87 1.21 -31.82
N ALA A 13 30.82 1.90 -31.18
CA ALA A 13 31.68 1.30 -30.17
C ALA A 13 30.87 0.84 -28.94
N ARG A 14 29.92 1.67 -28.47
CA ARG A 14 29.03 1.32 -27.36
C ARG A 14 28.15 0.12 -27.67
N GLU A 15 27.54 0.08 -28.85
CA GLU A 15 26.70 -1.04 -29.29
C GLU A 15 27.51 -2.35 -29.40
N LYS A 16 28.70 -2.28 -29.98
CA LYS A 16 29.61 -3.42 -30.07
C LYS A 16 30.05 -3.91 -28.68
N LEU A 17 30.30 -2.99 -27.74
CA LEU A 17 30.62 -3.34 -26.36
C LEU A 17 29.43 -4.03 -25.68
N LEU A 18 28.25 -3.41 -25.70
CA LEU A 18 27.05 -3.95 -25.05
C LEU A 18 26.64 -5.31 -25.63
N SER A 19 26.77 -5.52 -26.95
CA SER A 19 26.46 -6.82 -27.58
C SER A 19 27.42 -7.95 -27.22
N SER A 20 28.60 -7.65 -26.67
CA SER A 20 29.58 -8.64 -26.21
C SER A 20 29.50 -8.96 -24.71
N ILE A 21 28.72 -8.20 -23.95
CA ILE A 21 28.51 -8.44 -22.52
C ILE A 21 27.47 -9.55 -22.37
N ALA A 22 27.80 -10.60 -21.60
CA ALA A 22 26.85 -11.65 -21.28
C ALA A 22 25.68 -11.07 -20.48
N ALA A 23 24.45 -11.39 -20.91
CA ALA A 23 23.24 -10.89 -20.26
C ALA A 23 22.94 -11.58 -18.92
N ALA A 24 23.52 -12.76 -18.67
CA ALA A 24 23.26 -13.54 -17.47
C ALA A 24 24.15 -13.06 -16.32
N VAL A 25 23.51 -12.58 -15.26
CA VAL A 25 24.15 -12.23 -13.98
C VAL A 25 23.55 -13.15 -12.92
N ASP A 26 24.39 -13.72 -12.07
CA ASP A 26 23.91 -14.51 -10.93
C ASP A 26 23.10 -13.63 -9.98
N SER A 27 22.13 -14.25 -9.30
CA SER A 27 21.30 -13.57 -8.30
C SER A 27 21.54 -14.17 -6.92
N GLU A 28 21.38 -13.33 -5.90
CA GLU A 28 21.43 -13.72 -4.50
C GLU A 28 20.21 -13.16 -3.76
N THR A 29 19.79 -13.86 -2.71
CA THR A 29 18.79 -13.33 -1.77
C THR A 29 19.53 -12.62 -0.65
N VAL A 30 19.16 -11.36 -0.42
CA VAL A 30 19.73 -10.52 0.63
C VAL A 30 18.62 -9.97 1.50
N ASP A 31 18.92 -9.64 2.76
CA ASP A 31 17.98 -8.90 3.59
C ASP A 31 17.71 -7.52 3.00
N VAL A 32 16.47 -7.03 3.15
CA VAL A 32 16.02 -5.73 2.61
C VAL A 32 16.92 -4.58 3.07
N VAL A 33 17.47 -4.65 4.29
CA VAL A 33 18.40 -3.64 4.83
C VAL A 33 19.73 -3.55 4.06
N HIS A 34 20.07 -4.57 3.28
CA HIS A 34 21.29 -4.64 2.44
C HIS A 34 20.99 -4.49 0.94
N ALA A 35 19.73 -4.23 0.57
CA ALA A 35 19.30 -4.13 -0.82
C ALA A 35 19.61 -2.77 -1.48
N LEU A 36 19.91 -1.73 -0.70
CA LEU A 36 20.16 -0.38 -1.22
C LEU A 36 21.35 -0.39 -2.20
N GLY A 37 21.12 0.11 -3.42
CA GLY A 37 22.14 0.17 -4.48
C GLY A 37 22.28 -1.11 -5.32
N ARG A 38 21.48 -2.14 -5.05
CA ARG A 38 21.40 -3.36 -5.87
C ARG A 38 20.23 -3.28 -6.87
N PHE A 39 20.22 -4.21 -7.83
CA PHE A 39 19.12 -4.37 -8.79
C PHE A 39 18.24 -5.57 -8.41
N ALA A 40 16.93 -5.44 -8.59
CA ALA A 40 16.02 -6.57 -8.45
C ALA A 40 16.29 -7.58 -9.58
N ALA A 41 16.50 -8.84 -9.23
CA ALA A 41 16.75 -9.90 -10.20
C ALA A 41 15.49 -10.32 -10.98
N SER A 42 14.31 -10.03 -10.45
CA SER A 42 13.00 -10.30 -11.05
C SER A 42 11.97 -9.27 -10.59
N ASP A 43 10.82 -9.24 -11.27
CA ASP A 43 9.67 -8.44 -10.84
C ASP A 43 9.23 -8.81 -9.43
N VAL A 44 8.74 -7.81 -8.68
CA VAL A 44 8.25 -7.96 -7.31
C VAL A 44 6.76 -7.60 -7.28
N PHE A 45 5.94 -8.56 -6.89
CA PHE A 45 4.48 -8.39 -6.77
C PHE A 45 4.06 -8.34 -5.30
N ALA A 46 3.06 -7.52 -4.98
CA ALA A 46 2.49 -7.48 -3.64
C ALA A 46 1.79 -8.83 -3.34
N PRO A 47 2.12 -9.51 -2.24
CA PRO A 47 1.52 -10.81 -1.94
C PRO A 47 0.08 -10.68 -1.44
N ARG A 48 -0.33 -9.50 -0.96
CA ARG A 48 -1.63 -9.20 -0.36
C ARG A 48 -2.02 -7.75 -0.64
N PRO A 49 -3.33 -7.42 -0.63
CA PRO A 49 -3.80 -6.03 -0.71
C PRO A 49 -3.32 -5.23 0.50
N LEU A 50 -3.09 -3.93 0.28
CA LEU A 50 -2.74 -2.99 1.34
C LEU A 50 -3.63 -1.74 1.23
N PRO A 51 -4.42 -1.39 2.27
CA PRO A 51 -4.60 -2.12 3.53
C PRO A 51 -5.30 -3.48 3.31
N GLU A 52 -5.08 -4.42 4.24
CA GLU A 52 -5.66 -5.77 4.17
C GLU A 52 -7.16 -5.80 4.45
N PHE A 53 -7.69 -4.77 5.11
CA PHE A 53 -9.09 -4.62 5.47
C PHE A 53 -9.51 -3.13 5.43
N PRO A 54 -10.81 -2.84 5.30
CA PRO A 54 -11.34 -1.49 5.43
C PRO A 54 -11.01 -0.93 6.82
N ARG A 55 -10.45 0.28 6.87
CA ARG A 55 -10.04 0.93 8.11
C ARG A 55 -10.43 2.40 8.11
N ALA A 56 -10.65 2.94 9.30
CA ALA A 56 -10.89 4.36 9.48
C ALA A 56 -9.69 5.19 8.96
N THR A 57 -10.00 6.25 8.21
CA THR A 57 -9.00 7.20 7.70
C THR A 57 -8.86 8.44 8.59
N VAL A 58 -9.74 8.58 9.58
CA VAL A 58 -9.84 9.69 10.51
C VAL A 58 -10.23 9.19 11.89
N ASP A 59 -10.07 10.04 12.90
CA ASP A 59 -10.68 9.85 14.22
C ASP A 59 -12.13 10.36 14.17
N GLY A 60 -13.05 9.64 14.80
CA GLY A 60 -14.47 9.97 14.76
C GLY A 60 -15.37 8.86 15.25
N TYR A 61 -16.51 8.67 14.58
CA TYR A 61 -17.49 7.65 14.94
C TYR A 61 -17.82 6.75 13.75
N ALA A 62 -17.76 5.44 13.96
CA ALA A 62 -18.34 4.46 13.04
C ALA A 62 -19.87 4.50 13.19
N VAL A 63 -20.55 4.62 12.06
CA VAL A 63 -22.01 4.67 11.98
C VAL A 63 -22.47 3.87 10.77
N ARG A 64 -23.67 3.31 10.83
CA ARG A 64 -24.34 2.80 9.63
C ARG A 64 -24.79 3.99 8.79
N ALA A 65 -24.36 4.06 7.53
CA ALA A 65 -24.67 5.20 6.66
C ALA A 65 -26.19 5.47 6.54
N SER A 66 -27.01 4.41 6.56
CA SER A 66 -28.48 4.53 6.52
C SER A 66 -29.07 5.34 7.69
N ASP A 67 -28.40 5.32 8.84
CA ASP A 67 -28.94 5.90 10.08
C ASP A 67 -28.76 7.42 10.11
N THR A 68 -28.00 7.98 9.17
CA THR A 68 -27.81 9.42 9.00
C THR A 68 -28.61 9.99 7.82
N PHE A 69 -29.40 9.16 7.11
CA PHE A 69 -30.21 9.64 5.99
C PHE A 69 -31.30 10.60 6.47
N GLY A 70 -31.40 11.76 5.81
CA GLY A 70 -32.33 12.82 6.19
C GLY A 70 -31.85 13.71 7.34
N ALA A 71 -30.67 13.44 7.92
CA ALA A 71 -30.05 14.36 8.86
C ALA A 71 -29.72 15.70 8.19
N SER A 72 -30.02 16.78 8.89
CA SER A 72 -29.73 18.16 8.47
C SER A 72 -29.45 19.03 9.68
N ASP A 73 -28.98 20.26 9.45
CA ASP A 73 -28.65 21.20 10.53
C ASP A 73 -29.85 21.49 11.46
N THR A 74 -31.08 21.42 10.94
CA THR A 74 -32.31 21.65 11.72
C THR A 74 -32.96 20.37 12.23
N LEU A 75 -32.54 19.20 11.73
CA LEU A 75 -33.02 17.88 12.12
C LEU A 75 -31.84 16.90 12.20
N PRO A 76 -31.04 16.94 13.29
CA PRO A 76 -29.91 16.05 13.45
C PRO A 76 -30.36 14.61 13.74
N ALA A 77 -29.58 13.63 13.26
CA ALA A 77 -29.74 12.24 13.66
C ALA A 77 -29.08 12.02 15.03
N TYR A 78 -29.80 11.37 15.94
CA TYR A 78 -29.28 10.97 17.24
C TYR A 78 -28.92 9.49 17.20
N LEU A 79 -27.67 9.18 17.56
CA LEU A 79 -27.13 7.83 17.60
C LEU A 79 -26.66 7.50 19.02
N ASN A 80 -26.81 6.25 19.42
CA ASN A 80 -26.38 5.75 20.72
C ASN A 80 -24.94 5.24 20.65
N LEU A 81 -24.04 5.87 21.40
CA LEU A 81 -22.66 5.42 21.52
C LEU A 81 -22.60 4.16 22.38
N ILE A 82 -22.29 3.01 21.77
CA ILE A 82 -22.29 1.72 22.48
C ILE A 82 -20.91 1.25 22.91
N GLY A 83 -19.85 1.91 22.44
CA GLY A 83 -18.49 1.53 22.78
C GLY A 83 -17.43 2.27 21.98
N GLU A 84 -16.20 1.80 22.14
CA GLU A 84 -15.02 2.25 21.42
C GLU A 84 -14.38 1.03 20.75
N ALA A 85 -13.98 1.18 19.49
CA ALA A 85 -13.20 0.18 18.79
C ALA A 85 -11.73 0.64 18.75
N PRO A 86 -10.82 -0.05 19.44
CA PRO A 86 -9.42 0.33 19.48
C PRO A 86 -8.69 -0.03 18.18
N MET A 87 -7.56 0.63 17.94
CA MET A 87 -6.68 0.30 16.82
C MET A 87 -5.95 -1.02 17.05
N GLY A 88 -5.78 -1.80 15.98
CA GLY A 88 -4.97 -3.02 16.00
C GLY A 88 -5.69 -4.26 16.54
N GLU A 89 -6.94 -4.11 17.01
CA GLU A 89 -7.78 -5.21 17.46
C GLU A 89 -9.08 -5.28 16.65
N ALA A 90 -9.65 -6.48 16.54
CA ALA A 90 -10.98 -6.64 15.97
C ALA A 90 -12.03 -6.16 16.99
N PRO A 91 -13.07 -5.42 16.57
CA PRO A 91 -14.15 -5.04 17.46
C PRO A 91 -14.81 -6.25 18.13
N ALA A 92 -15.09 -6.15 19.43
CA ALA A 92 -15.77 -7.21 20.19
C ALA A 92 -17.31 -7.16 20.06
N PHE A 93 -17.83 -6.25 19.23
CA PHE A 93 -19.25 -5.97 19.07
C PHE A 93 -19.55 -5.47 17.65
N GLU A 94 -20.82 -5.51 17.26
CA GLU A 94 -21.33 -5.00 15.99
C GLU A 94 -22.31 -3.84 16.23
N LEU A 95 -22.42 -2.95 15.25
CA LEU A 95 -23.34 -1.81 15.27
C LEU A 95 -24.71 -2.21 14.71
N GLY A 96 -25.71 -2.17 15.59
CA GLY A 96 -27.12 -2.18 15.24
C GLY A 96 -27.63 -0.83 14.72
N ALA A 97 -28.90 -0.79 14.35
CA ALA A 97 -29.57 0.43 13.90
C ALA A 97 -29.60 1.50 15.01
N GLY A 98 -29.27 2.74 14.67
CA GLY A 98 -29.20 3.87 15.57
C GLY A 98 -28.01 3.83 16.53
N GLN A 99 -27.03 2.96 16.31
CA GLN A 99 -25.84 2.83 17.16
C GLN A 99 -24.60 3.39 16.47
N CYS A 100 -23.66 3.85 17.29
CA CYS A 100 -22.33 4.26 16.85
C CYS A 100 -21.25 3.78 17.81
N ALA A 101 -20.00 3.78 17.33
CA ALA A 101 -18.81 3.51 18.14
C ALA A 101 -17.74 4.57 17.88
N LEU A 102 -16.99 4.92 18.92
CA LEU A 102 -15.80 5.77 18.77
C LEU A 102 -14.70 4.98 18.05
N ILE A 103 -14.07 5.60 17.05
CA ILE A 103 -12.99 5.01 16.25
C ILE A 103 -11.83 6.00 16.10
N HIS A 104 -10.62 5.46 15.95
CA HIS A 104 -9.40 6.21 15.62
C HIS A 104 -8.86 5.82 14.23
N THR A 105 -7.95 6.62 13.68
CA THR A 105 -7.37 6.55 12.32
C THR A 105 -6.63 5.24 12.02
N GLY A 106 -7.34 4.16 11.76
CA GLY A 106 -6.78 2.84 11.48
C GLY A 106 -7.41 1.69 12.21
N THR A 107 -8.42 2.00 13.01
CA THR A 107 -9.39 1.04 13.53
C THR A 107 -10.00 0.26 12.37
N ALA A 108 -10.11 -1.06 12.52
CA ALA A 108 -10.72 -1.92 11.53
C ALA A 108 -12.23 -1.65 11.46
N ASP A 109 -12.75 -1.46 10.26
CA ASP A 109 -14.16 -1.18 9.99
C ASP A 109 -14.99 -2.47 9.87
N HIS A 110 -14.75 -3.40 10.80
CA HIS A 110 -15.51 -4.65 10.94
C HIS A 110 -16.69 -4.49 11.92
N LEU A 111 -17.20 -3.27 12.07
CA LEU A 111 -18.26 -2.92 13.00
C LEU A 111 -19.67 -3.06 12.38
N ILE A 112 -19.78 -3.22 11.05
CA ILE A 112 -21.04 -3.16 10.28
C ILE A 112 -21.12 -4.34 9.31
#